data_AF-A0A2V3TWF0-F1
#
_entry.id   AF-A0A2V3TWF0-F1
#
_cell.length_a   1.000
_cell.length_b   1.000
_cell.length_c   1.000
_cell.angle_alpha   90.00
_cell.angle_beta   90.00
_cell.angle_gamma   90.00
#
_symmetry.space_group_name_H-M   'P 1'
#
loop_
_entity.id
_entity.type
_entity.pdbx_description
1 polymer ?
#
loop_
_entity_poly.entity_id
_entity_poly.type
_entity_poly.pdbx_seq_one_letter_code
_entity_poly.pdbx_strand_id
1 'polypeptide(L)'
;MTIPDRELEFSPLSGRVTRDGVTVQVHIYRFAGTDEEWTLEVVDHEDGSTVWENSFDTDVEAYEAFEQCVREGGIRTFTEDAPTQH
;
A
#
# COMPACT_ATOMS: atom_id res chain seq x y z
N MET A 1 9.90 -3.10 -23.55
CA MET A 1 10.84 -3.05 -22.41
C MET A 1 10.13 -3.75 -21.28
N THR A 2 10.37 -5.05 -21.13
CA THR A 2 9.98 -5.82 -19.96
C THR A 2 10.75 -5.23 -18.80
N ILE A 3 10.07 -4.63 -17.82
CA ILE A 3 10.67 -4.45 -16.49
C ILE A 3 11.17 -5.86 -16.15
N PRO A 4 12.48 -6.07 -15.94
CA PRO A 4 12.94 -7.39 -15.54
C PRO A 4 12.09 -7.76 -14.35
N ASP A 5 11.66 -9.01 -14.29
CA ASP A 5 11.12 -9.74 -13.15
C ASP A 5 12.00 -9.53 -11.89
N ARG A 6 12.13 -8.28 -11.45
CA ARG A 6 12.68 -7.89 -10.17
C ARG A 6 11.73 -8.52 -9.18
N GLU A 7 12.22 -9.58 -8.56
CA GLU A 7 11.52 -10.26 -7.50
C GLU A 7 11.14 -9.19 -6.47
N LEU A 8 9.84 -9.03 -6.23
CA LEU A 8 9.36 -8.16 -5.18
C LEU A 8 9.28 -9.00 -3.91
N GLU A 9 9.96 -8.54 -2.85
CA GLU A 9 9.80 -9.13 -1.53
C GLU A 9 8.61 -8.48 -0.85
N PHE A 10 7.60 -9.28 -0.54
CA PHE A 10 6.42 -8.83 0.19
C PHE A 10 6.62 -9.01 1.69
N SER A 11 6.31 -7.99 2.48
CA SER A 11 6.31 -8.09 3.93
C SER A 11 5.16 -9.01 4.40
N PRO A 12 5.34 -9.75 5.50
CA PRO A 12 4.26 -10.48 6.17
C PRO A 12 3.11 -9.59 6.69
N LEU A 13 3.29 -8.26 6.77
CA LEU A 13 2.22 -7.31 7.09
C LEU A 13 1.31 -7.03 5.89
N SER A 14 1.69 -7.47 4.69
CA SER A 14 0.81 -7.45 3.52
C SER A 14 -0.40 -8.33 3.77
N GLY A 15 -1.59 -7.78 3.57
CA GLY A 15 -2.82 -8.49 3.89
C GLY A 15 -4.07 -7.72 3.54
N ARG A 16 -5.19 -8.43 3.56
CA ARG A 16 -6.51 -7.84 3.35
C ARG A 16 -7.04 -7.28 4.66
N VAL A 17 -7.43 -6.01 4.64
CA VAL A 17 -8.00 -5.29 5.78
C VAL A 17 -9.43 -4.91 5.46
N THR A 18 -10.36 -5.31 6.34
CA THR A 18 -11.77 -4.94 6.23
C THR A 18 -12.15 -4.00 7.36
N ARG A 19 -12.65 -2.81 7.04
CA ARG A 19 -13.14 -1.80 8.00
C ARG A 19 -14.41 -1.17 7.46
N ASP A 20 -15.39 -0.95 8.35
CA ASP A 20 -16.66 -0.29 8.00
C ASP A 20 -17.40 -0.89 6.78
N GLY A 21 -17.18 -2.18 6.51
CA GLY A 21 -17.74 -2.88 5.34
C GLY A 21 -16.94 -2.68 4.04
N VAL A 22 -15.93 -1.82 4.02
CA VAL A 22 -14.97 -1.67 2.92
C VAL A 22 -13.81 -2.65 3.13
N THR A 23 -13.38 -3.28 2.04
CA THR A 23 -12.26 -4.22 2.06
C THR A 23 -11.17 -3.69 1.14
N VAL A 24 -9.99 -3.49 1.70
CA VAL A 24 -8.79 -3.10 0.96
C VAL A 24 -7.71 -4.15 1.14
N GLN A 25 -6.78 -4.20 0.21
CA GLN A 25 -5.67 -5.12 0.17
C GLN A 25 -4.38 -4.32 0.27
N VAL A 26 -3.73 -4.44 1.41
CA VAL A 26 -2.47 -3.77 1.73
C VAL A 26 -1.34 -4.64 1.20
N HIS A 27 -0.56 -4.09 0.28
CA HIS A 27 0.63 -4.66 -0.31
C HIS A 27 1.83 -3.83 0.14
N ILE A 28 2.68 -4.43 0.97
CA ILE A 28 3.93 -3.80 1.39
C ILE A 28 5.04 -4.59 0.72
N TYR A 29 5.73 -3.97 -0.24
CA TYR A 29 6.75 -4.63 -1.03
C TYR A 29 8.00 -3.79 -1.18
N ARG A 30 9.12 -4.46 -1.43
CA ARG A 30 10.38 -3.84 -1.82
C ARG A 30 11.06 -4.63 -2.93
N PHE A 31 12.04 -4.02 -3.59
CA PHE A 31 12.84 -4.74 -4.57
C PHE A 31 13.76 -5.75 -3.86
N ALA A 32 13.61 -7.03 -4.18
CA ALA A 32 14.44 -8.07 -3.58
C ALA A 32 15.89 -7.91 -4.03
N GLY A 33 16.81 -8.06 -3.08
CA GLY A 33 18.25 -7.93 -3.33
C GLY A 33 18.76 -6.49 -3.36
N THR A 34 17.93 -5.50 -3.04
CA THR A 34 18.36 -4.13 -2.77
C THR A 34 18.04 -3.73 -1.33
N ASP A 35 18.80 -2.77 -0.81
CA ASP A 35 18.53 -2.10 0.47
C ASP A 35 17.49 -0.97 0.26
N GLU A 36 16.59 -1.15 -0.73
CA GLU A 36 15.55 -0.18 -1.01
C GLU A 36 14.48 -0.23 0.09
N GLU A 37 13.96 0.95 0.37
CA GLU A 37 12.91 1.19 1.33
C GLU A 37 11.58 0.54 0.88
N TRP A 38 10.74 0.17 1.85
CA TRP A 38 9.45 -0.47 1.62
C TRP A 38 8.47 0.50 0.95
N THR A 39 7.81 0.02 -0.09
CA THR A 39 6.69 0.70 -0.74
C THR A 39 5.37 0.14 -0.21
N LEU A 40 4.47 1.05 0.14
CA LEU A 40 3.10 0.72 0.50
C LEU A 40 2.19 0.95 -0.71
N GLU A 41 1.38 -0.06 -1.01
CA GLU A 41 0.32 -0.02 -1.99
C GLU A 41 -0.95 -0.55 -1.35
N VAL A 42 -2.06 0.13 -1.56
CA VAL A 42 -3.37 -0.29 -1.06
C VAL A 42 -4.32 -0.38 -2.23
N VAL A 43 -4.83 -1.57 -2.48
CA VAL A 43 -5.78 -1.86 -3.55
C VAL A 43 -7.15 -2.06 -2.94
N ASP A 44 -8.11 -1.24 -3.31
CA ASP A 44 -9.48 -1.37 -2.82
C ASP A 44 -10.28 -2.41 -3.64
N HIS A 45 -11.49 -2.71 -3.18
CA HIS A 45 -12.40 -3.65 -3.84
C HIS A 45 -12.86 -3.23 -5.25
N GLU A 46 -12.73 -1.97 -5.62
CA GLU A 46 -13.09 -1.40 -6.93
C GLU A 46 -11.89 -1.34 -7.89
N ASP A 47 -10.80 -2.04 -7.55
CA ASP A 47 -9.54 -2.04 -8.31
C ASP A 47 -8.78 -0.68 -8.24
N GLY A 48 -9.17 0.21 -7.32
CA GLY A 48 -8.45 1.44 -7.05
C GLY A 48 -7.17 1.17 -6.27
N SER A 49 -6.02 1.45 -6.90
CA SER A 49 -4.70 1.35 -6.27
C SER A 49 -4.24 2.70 -5.77
N THR A 50 -4.00 2.82 -4.48
CA THR A 50 -3.28 3.94 -3.87
C THR A 50 -1.87 3.50 -3.58
N VAL A 51 -0.90 4.05 -4.30
CA VAL A 51 0.53 3.81 -4.05
C VAL A 51 1.08 5.00 -3.30
N TRP A 52 1.82 4.76 -2.23
CA TRP A 52 2.51 5.83 -1.50
C TRP A 52 3.81 6.16 -2.24
N GLU A 53 4.01 7.45 -2.52
CA GLU A 53 5.28 7.95 -3.10
C GLU A 53 6.42 7.93 -2.08
N ASN A 54 6.09 8.02 -0.79
CA ASN A 54 7.06 7.86 0.28
C ASN A 54 7.33 6.39 0.52
N SER A 55 8.62 6.07 0.57
CA SER A 55 9.11 4.79 1.00
C SER A 55 9.38 4.78 2.51
N PHE A 56 9.34 3.59 3.10
CA PHE A 56 9.45 3.39 4.55
C PHE A 56 10.66 2.52 4.87
N ASP A 57 11.35 2.81 5.97
CA ASP A 57 12.51 2.02 6.41
C ASP A 57 12.06 0.62 6.88
N THR A 58 10.89 0.55 7.51
CA THR A 58 10.28 -0.69 7.97
C THR A 58 8.87 -0.90 7.42
N ASP A 59 8.49 -2.18 7.28
CA ASP A 59 7.13 -2.55 6.90
C ASP A 59 6.09 -2.15 7.94
N VAL A 60 6.49 -2.03 9.21
CA VAL A 60 5.64 -1.52 10.30
C VAL A 60 5.29 -0.05 10.05
N GLU A 61 6.27 0.80 9.73
CA GLU A 61 6.02 2.22 9.43
C GLU A 61 5.10 2.39 8.23
N ALA A 62 5.27 1.56 7.20
CA ALA A 62 4.36 1.50 6.06
C ALA A 62 2.93 1.19 6.54
N TYR A 63 2.74 0.11 7.30
CA TYR A 63 1.42 -0.26 7.80
C TYR A 63 0.81 0.80 8.73
N GLU A 64 1.62 1.46 9.56
CA GLU A 64 1.17 2.56 10.43
C GLU A 64 0.72 3.78 9.62
N ALA A 65 1.38 4.10 8.51
CA ALA A 65 0.94 5.18 7.62
C ALA A 65 -0.41 4.87 6.97
N PHE A 66 -0.63 3.62 6.56
CA PHE A 66 -1.94 3.15 6.12
C PHE A 66 -2.99 3.32 7.24
N GLU A 67 -2.70 2.83 8.45
CA GLU A 67 -3.62 2.95 9.58
C GLU A 67 -3.93 4.42 9.93
N GLN A 68 -2.94 5.31 9.89
CA GLN A 68 -3.13 6.73 10.14
C GLN A 68 -4.08 7.35 9.13
N CYS A 69 -3.87 7.08 7.84
CA CYS A 69 -4.73 7.56 6.77
C CYS A 69 -6.17 7.02 6.91
N VAL A 70 -6.33 5.73 7.27
CA VAL A 70 -7.64 5.14 7.63
C VAL A 70 -8.26 5.84 8.86
N ARG A 71 -7.47 6.20 9.88
CA ARG A 71 -8.00 6.86 11.09
C ARG A 71 -8.42 8.31 10.83
N GLU A 72 -7.70 9.03 9.97
CA GLU A 72 -7.95 10.43 9.67
C GLU A 72 -9.06 10.62 8.62
N GLY A 73 -9.01 9.88 7.51
CA GLY A 73 -9.96 9.99 6.38
C GLY A 73 -11.03 8.90 6.35
N GLY A 74 -10.80 7.78 7.05
CA GLY A 74 -11.57 6.56 6.88
C GLY A 74 -10.99 5.68 5.78
N ILE A 75 -11.28 4.38 5.82
CA ILE A 75 -10.86 3.44 4.76
C ILE A 75 -11.45 3.79 3.37
N ARG A 76 -12.57 4.50 3.36
CA ARG A 76 -13.19 5.05 2.14
C ARG A 76 -12.33 6.10 1.43
N THR A 77 -11.30 6.66 2.07
CA THR A 77 -10.35 7.55 1.39
C THR A 77 -9.63 6.81 0.26
N PHE A 78 -9.49 5.49 0.35
CA PHE A 78 -8.89 4.66 -0.69
C PHE A 78 -9.87 4.28 -1.81
N THR A 79 -11.13 4.67 -1.71
CA THR A 79 -12.21 4.29 -2.63
C THR A 79 -12.74 5.54 -3.33
N GLU A 80 -12.63 5.62 -4.67
CA GLU A 80 -13.13 6.64 -5.62
C GLU A 80 -12.95 8.16 -5.33
N ASP A 81 -12.53 8.61 -4.15
CA ASP A 81 -12.47 10.04 -3.77
C ASP A 81 -11.04 10.57 -3.48
N ALA A 82 -10.00 9.74 -3.61
CA ALA A 82 -8.62 10.25 -3.56
C ALA A 82 -8.26 10.86 -4.94
N PRO A 83 -8.00 12.17 -5.04
CA PRO A 83 -7.56 12.76 -6.30
C PRO A 83 -6.26 12.07 -6.70
N THR A 84 -6.27 11.43 -7.88
CA THR A 84 -5.06 10.95 -8.55
C THR A 84 -4.11 12.13 -8.68
N GLN A 85 -3.15 12.26 -7.77
CA GLN A 85 -2.09 13.24 -7.93
C GLN A 85 -1.16 12.69 -9.02
N HIS A 86 -1.28 13.30 -10.20
CA HIS A 86 -0.60 12.96 -11.44
C HIS A 86 0.66 13.82 -11.62
#